data_AF-A0A1J5AUP8-F1
#
_entry.id   AF-A0A1J5AUP8-F1
#
_cell.length_a   1.000
_cell.length_b   1.000
_cell.length_c   1.000
_cell.angle_alpha   90.00
_cell.angle_beta   90.00
_cell.angle_gamma   90.00
#
_symmetry.space_group_name_H-M   'P 1'
#
loop_
_entity.id
_entity.type
_entity.pdbx_description
1 polymer ?
#
loop_
_entity_poly.entity_id
_entity_poly.type
_entity_poly.pdbx_seq_one_letter_code
_entity_poly.pdbx_strand_id
1 'polypeptide(L)'
;MTINYSTSNMDRYVSQLIEKLAVAEANPTPATNLGNSYEEFEATMLRIEEEANVSAEHLLNVSYQELPPVDRMNHQQIQNLLEAILNALSAKGTDVSIPGNGVPVEVVYSELRKMFQEGFHAMPGWVIDFCGGNCPSCAFADYCESCKEIWTKEELEKEKKLFT
;
A
#
# COMPACT_ATOMS: atom_id res chain seq x y z
N MET A 1 -17.01 -16.78 15.88
CA MET A 1 -15.98 -17.23 16.83
C MET A 1 -14.82 -16.25 16.76
N THR A 2 -14.71 -15.34 17.72
CA THR A 2 -13.58 -14.41 17.82
C THR A 2 -12.44 -15.16 18.50
N ILE A 3 -11.40 -15.50 17.75
CA ILE A 3 -10.22 -16.15 18.32
C ILE A 3 -9.43 -15.06 19.04
N ASN A 4 -9.47 -15.05 20.37
CA ASN A 4 -8.63 -14.17 21.19
C ASN A 4 -7.19 -14.72 21.13
N TYR A 5 -6.33 -14.06 20.37
CA TYR A 5 -4.90 -14.34 20.39
C TYR A 5 -4.32 -13.70 21.66
N SER A 6 -3.65 -14.50 22.50
CA SER A 6 -2.77 -13.95 23.54
C SER A 6 -1.77 -12.99 22.87
N THR A 7 -1.52 -11.83 23.47
CA THR A 7 -0.64 -10.77 22.94
C THR A 7 0.70 -11.34 22.46
N SER A 8 1.28 -12.28 23.21
CA SER A 8 2.54 -12.97 22.86
C SER A 8 2.48 -13.78 21.56
N ASN A 9 1.31 -14.33 21.18
CA ASN A 9 1.17 -15.08 19.93
C ASN A 9 1.06 -14.13 18.73
N MET A 10 0.39 -12.99 18.88
CA MET A 10 0.30 -11.99 17.82
C MET A 10 1.65 -11.30 17.60
N ASP A 11 2.39 -10.99 18.67
CA ASP A 11 3.75 -10.43 18.56
C ASP A 11 4.65 -11.32 17.71
N ARG A 12 4.69 -12.62 18.05
CA ARG A 12 5.48 -13.59 17.27
C ARG A 12 5.02 -13.67 15.82
N TYR A 13 3.71 -13.64 15.57
CA TYR A 13 3.17 -13.71 14.22
C TYR A 13 3.56 -12.49 13.38
N VAL A 14 3.43 -11.29 13.94
CA VAL A 14 3.85 -10.05 13.28
C VAL A 14 5.36 -10.07 13.02
N SER A 15 6.18 -10.53 13.97
CA SER A 15 7.62 -10.70 13.75
C SER A 15 7.94 -11.63 12.57
N GLN A 16 7.22 -12.75 12.44
CA GLN A 16 7.41 -13.66 11.30
C GLN A 16 7.05 -13.01 9.95
N LEU A 17 6.02 -12.18 9.91
CA LEU A 17 5.67 -11.42 8.70
C LEU A 17 6.76 -10.40 8.35
N ILE A 18 7.28 -9.69 9.35
CA ILE A 18 8.38 -8.74 9.17
C ILE A 18 9.63 -9.45 8.65
N GLU A 19 9.98 -10.63 9.19
CA GLU A 19 11.10 -11.43 8.70
C GLU A 19 10.93 -11.84 7.23
N LYS A 20 9.71 -12.20 6.80
CA LYS A 20 9.41 -12.49 5.39
C LYS A 20 9.59 -11.27 4.50
N LEU A 21 9.10 -10.10 4.93
CA LEU A 21 9.23 -8.84 4.21
C LEU A 21 10.69 -8.39 4.10
N ALA A 22 11.50 -8.61 5.15
CA ALA A 22 12.93 -8.31 5.14
C ALA A 22 13.69 -9.10 4.07
N VAL A 23 13.24 -10.31 3.70
CA VAL A 23 13.82 -11.06 2.57
C VAL A 23 13.55 -10.35 1.25
N ALA A 24 12.36 -9.75 1.07
CA ALA A 24 12.06 -8.96 -0.13
C ALA A 24 12.87 -7.66 -0.16
N GLU A 25 12.96 -6.97 0.98
CA GLU A 25 13.76 -5.74 1.17
C GLU A 25 15.24 -5.95 0.85
N ALA A 26 15.83 -7.05 1.34
CA ALA A 26 17.24 -7.38 1.12
C ALA A 26 17.60 -7.73 -0.34
N ASN A 27 16.60 -7.88 -1.22
CA ASN A 27 16.79 -8.24 -2.63
C ASN A 27 16.15 -7.19 -3.54
N PRO A 28 16.72 -5.97 -3.65
CA PRO A 28 16.09 -4.88 -4.38
C PRO A 28 16.00 -5.15 -5.89
N THR A 29 14.93 -4.66 -6.51
CA THR A 29 14.78 -4.66 -7.97
C THR A 29 15.80 -3.70 -8.59
N PRO A 30 16.63 -4.14 -9.55
CA PRO A 30 17.56 -3.24 -10.23
C PRO A 30 16.85 -2.10 -10.94
N ALA A 31 17.48 -0.93 -11.02
CA ALA A 31 16.96 0.20 -11.77
C ALA A 31 16.68 -0.18 -13.24
N THR A 32 15.55 0.28 -13.78
CA THR A 32 15.19 0.05 -15.17
C THR A 32 16.19 0.74 -16.09
N ASN A 33 16.74 -0.01 -17.04
CA ASN A 33 17.51 0.57 -18.13
C ASN A 33 16.54 1.18 -19.17
N LEU A 34 16.52 2.50 -19.23
CA LEU A 34 15.68 3.27 -20.13
C LEU A 34 16.28 3.47 -21.54
N GLY A 35 17.45 2.88 -21.80
CA GLY A 35 18.15 3.04 -23.08
C GLY A 35 18.90 4.35 -23.21
N ASN A 36 19.54 4.54 -24.37
CA ASN A 36 20.30 5.74 -24.73
C ASN A 36 19.67 6.53 -25.90
N SER A 37 18.52 6.10 -26.39
CA SER A 37 17.75 6.78 -27.44
C SER A 37 16.28 6.94 -27.03
N TYR A 38 15.57 7.82 -27.75
CA TYR A 38 14.14 8.02 -27.52
C TYR A 38 13.34 6.75 -27.84
N GLU A 39 13.68 6.04 -28.90
CA GLU A 39 12.99 4.82 -29.32
C GLU A 39 13.15 3.68 -28.30
N GLU A 40 14.34 3.55 -27.70
CA GLU A 40 14.58 2.58 -26.62
C GLU A 40 13.81 2.94 -25.35
N PHE A 41 13.76 4.24 -25.01
CA PHE A 41 12.98 4.76 -23.90
C PHE A 41 11.48 4.48 -24.10
N GLU A 42 10.94 4.87 -25.26
CA GLU A 42 9.52 4.71 -25.61
C GLU A 42 9.11 3.23 -25.59
N ALA A 43 9.92 2.35 -26.18
CA ALA A 43 9.67 0.91 -26.14
C ALA A 43 9.71 0.34 -24.72
N THR A 44 10.60 0.86 -23.88
CA THR A 44 10.70 0.44 -22.47
C THR A 44 9.49 0.90 -21.66
N MET A 45 9.06 2.15 -21.83
CA MET A 45 7.88 2.70 -21.17
C MET A 45 6.60 2.00 -21.60
N LEU A 46 6.43 1.72 -22.89
CA LEU A 46 5.26 0.97 -23.37
C LEU A 46 5.20 -0.43 -22.75
N ARG A 47 6.33 -1.14 -22.68
CA ARG A 47 6.39 -2.45 -22.02
C ARG A 47 5.98 -2.36 -20.55
N ILE A 48 6.46 -1.34 -19.85
CA ILE A 48 6.11 -1.09 -18.44
C ILE A 48 4.62 -0.86 -18.28
N GLU A 49 4.02 -0.02 -19.12
CA GLU A 49 2.59 0.31 -19.04
C GLU A 49 1.70 -0.91 -19.33
N GLU A 50 2.18 -1.84 -20.17
CA GLU A 50 1.48 -3.07 -20.53
C GLU A 50 1.74 -4.22 -19.53
N GLU A 51 2.70 -4.09 -18.62
CA GLU A 51 3.02 -5.12 -17.63
C GLU A 51 1.89 -5.26 -16.59
N ALA A 52 1.41 -6.49 -16.45
CA ALA A 52 0.40 -6.82 -15.45
C ALA A 52 0.95 -6.71 -14.02
N ASN A 53 0.05 -6.47 -13.08
CA ASN A 53 0.38 -6.50 -11.66
C ASN A 53 1.02 -7.83 -11.25
N VAL A 54 2.05 -7.73 -10.43
CA VAL A 54 2.69 -8.85 -9.76
C VAL A 54 1.94 -9.12 -8.45
N SER A 55 1.63 -10.37 -8.15
CA SER A 55 0.97 -10.70 -6.88
C SER A 55 1.85 -10.31 -5.69
N ALA A 56 1.23 -9.86 -4.60
CA ALA A 56 1.95 -9.49 -3.38
C ALA A 56 2.75 -10.66 -2.80
N GLU A 57 2.23 -11.89 -2.89
CA GLU A 57 2.94 -13.09 -2.45
C GLU A 57 4.24 -13.31 -3.24
N HIS A 58 4.21 -13.12 -4.56
CA HIS A 58 5.41 -13.26 -5.39
C HIS A 58 6.41 -12.12 -5.14
N LEU A 59 5.89 -10.89 -4.99
CA LEU A 59 6.73 -9.70 -4.87
C LEU A 59 7.36 -9.55 -3.48
N LEU A 60 6.58 -9.81 -2.43
CA LEU A 60 6.89 -9.47 -1.03
C LEU A 60 6.99 -10.70 -0.10
N ASN A 61 6.80 -11.92 -0.62
CA ASN A 61 6.75 -13.17 0.16
C ASN A 61 5.62 -13.23 1.20
N VAL A 62 4.62 -12.36 1.08
CA VAL A 62 3.47 -12.26 1.99
C VAL A 62 2.19 -12.10 1.18
N SER A 63 1.21 -12.97 1.44
CA SER A 63 -0.12 -12.91 0.83
C SER A 63 -1.10 -12.03 1.60
N TYR A 64 -2.20 -11.64 0.96
CA TYR A 64 -3.32 -10.94 1.62
C TYR A 64 -3.88 -11.71 2.82
N GLN A 65 -3.96 -13.04 2.71
CA GLN A 65 -4.55 -13.92 3.72
C GLN A 65 -3.66 -14.01 4.97
N GLU A 66 -2.35 -13.81 4.82
CA GLU A 66 -1.41 -13.78 5.93
C GLU A 66 -1.46 -12.44 6.68
N LEU A 67 -1.80 -11.34 6.00
CA LEU A 67 -1.91 -10.05 6.67
C LEU A 67 -3.09 -10.01 7.64
N PRO A 68 -2.85 -9.82 8.95
CA PRO A 68 -3.92 -9.72 9.93
C PRO A 68 -4.76 -8.44 9.69
N PRO A 69 -6.08 -8.48 9.91
CA PRO A 69 -6.89 -7.26 9.89
C PRO A 69 -6.53 -6.34 11.07
N VAL A 70 -6.83 -5.04 10.92
CA VAL A 70 -6.51 -3.97 11.89
C VAL A 70 -7.00 -4.30 13.30
N ASP A 71 -8.21 -4.85 13.43
CA ASP A 71 -8.87 -5.16 14.70
C ASP A 71 -8.18 -6.27 15.52
N ARG A 72 -7.20 -6.97 14.95
CA ARG A 72 -6.45 -8.04 15.61
C ARG A 72 -5.06 -7.63 16.08
N MET A 73 -4.64 -6.41 15.79
CA MET A 73 -3.33 -5.88 16.16
C MET A 73 -3.47 -4.65 17.05
N ASN A 74 -2.46 -4.39 17.87
CA ASN A 74 -2.33 -3.10 18.55
C ASN A 74 -1.61 -2.08 17.64
N HIS A 75 -1.67 -0.81 18.03
CA HIS A 75 -1.08 0.30 17.27
C HIS A 75 0.40 0.08 16.91
N GLN A 76 1.22 -0.37 17.87
CA GLN A 76 2.65 -0.59 17.64
C GLN A 76 2.91 -1.71 16.63
N GLN A 77 2.13 -2.80 16.70
CA GLN A 77 2.21 -3.91 15.75
C GLN A 77 1.86 -3.46 14.33
N ILE A 78 0.80 -2.65 14.19
CA ILE A 78 0.39 -2.09 12.90
C ILE A 78 1.48 -1.20 12.33
N GLN A 79 2.06 -0.31 13.17
CA GLN A 79 3.14 0.57 12.76
C GLN A 79 4.37 -0.20 12.28
N ASN A 80 4.84 -1.18 13.06
CA ASN A 80 6.02 -1.97 12.70
C ASN A 80 5.79 -2.79 11.41
N LEU A 81 4.60 -3.38 11.25
CA LEU A 81 4.27 -4.14 10.06
C LEU A 81 4.12 -3.24 8.84
N LEU A 82 3.47 -2.08 8.98
CA LEU A 82 3.35 -1.11 7.90
C LEU A 82 4.72 -0.64 7.42
N GLU A 83 5.61 -0.26 8.35
CA GLU A 83 6.98 0.15 8.01
C GLU A 83 7.73 -0.94 7.23
N ALA A 84 7.65 -2.19 7.67
CA ALA A 84 8.26 -3.32 6.96
C ALA A 84 7.67 -3.52 5.55
N ILE A 85 6.36 -3.33 5.36
CA ILE A 85 5.73 -3.41 4.04
C ILE A 85 6.24 -2.29 3.13
N LEU A 86 6.31 -1.06 3.64
CA LEU A 86 6.77 0.11 2.87
C LEU A 86 8.23 -0.05 2.43
N ASN A 87 9.10 -0.51 3.33
CA ASN A 87 10.51 -0.77 3.00
C ASN A 87 10.65 -1.87 1.94
N ALA A 88 9.89 -2.96 2.09
CA ALA A 88 9.90 -4.05 1.11
C ALA A 88 9.38 -3.60 -0.26
N LEU A 89 8.30 -2.80 -0.32
CA LEU A 89 7.79 -2.23 -1.58
C LEU A 89 8.82 -1.31 -2.23
N SER A 90 9.43 -0.40 -1.47
CA SER A 90 10.42 0.55 -1.99
C SER A 90 11.65 -0.17 -2.55
N ALA A 91 12.13 -1.22 -1.86
CA ALA A 91 13.18 -2.09 -2.39
C ALA A 91 12.79 -2.78 -3.70
N LYS A 92 11.50 -3.07 -3.90
CA LYS A 92 10.95 -3.62 -5.15
C LYS A 92 10.65 -2.57 -6.22
N GLY A 93 11.01 -1.32 -5.96
CA GLY A 93 10.89 -0.19 -6.88
C GLY A 93 9.62 0.63 -6.69
N THR A 94 8.71 0.19 -5.83
CA THR A 94 7.40 0.80 -5.63
C THR A 94 7.38 1.63 -4.36
N ASP A 95 7.26 2.94 -4.49
CA ASP A 95 7.08 3.83 -3.35
C ASP A 95 5.59 4.07 -3.07
N VAL A 96 5.28 4.48 -1.84
CA VAL A 96 3.93 4.80 -1.41
C VAL A 96 3.88 6.23 -0.91
N SER A 97 3.06 7.05 -1.55
CA SER A 97 2.73 8.41 -1.18
C SER A 97 1.38 8.42 -0.47
N ILE A 98 1.37 8.76 0.81
CA ILE A 98 0.15 8.80 1.62
C ILE A 98 -0.50 10.18 1.43
N PRO A 99 -1.76 10.26 0.97
CA PRO A 99 -2.41 11.55 0.75
C PRO A 99 -2.81 12.21 2.08
N GLY A 100 -2.39 13.46 2.26
CA GLY A 100 -2.72 14.27 3.43
C GLY A 100 -1.71 14.16 4.57
N ASN A 101 -1.98 14.89 5.66
CA ASN A 101 -1.12 14.93 6.84
C ASN A 101 -1.83 14.30 8.06
N GLY A 102 -1.07 13.58 8.88
CA GLY A 102 -1.58 13.02 10.14
C GLY A 102 -2.59 11.88 9.96
N VAL A 103 -2.51 11.15 8.86
CA VAL A 103 -3.34 9.97 8.61
C VAL A 103 -3.01 8.88 9.64
N PRO A 104 -4.02 8.29 10.32
CA PRO A 104 -3.79 7.17 11.23
C PRO A 104 -3.17 5.97 10.51
N VAL A 105 -2.22 5.32 11.16
CA VAL A 105 -1.52 4.13 10.65
C VAL A 105 -2.51 3.01 10.29
N GLU A 106 -3.61 2.90 11.04
CA GLU A 106 -4.69 1.94 10.82
C GLU A 106 -5.37 2.13 9.46
N VAL A 107 -5.56 3.38 9.04
CA VAL A 107 -6.18 3.72 7.74
C VAL A 107 -5.21 3.37 6.62
N VAL A 108 -3.95 3.78 6.73
CA VAL A 108 -2.91 3.50 5.72
C VAL A 108 -2.74 1.99 5.54
N TYR A 109 -2.60 1.25 6.66
CA TYR A 109 -2.46 -0.20 6.62
C TYR A 109 -3.70 -0.89 6.04
N SER A 110 -4.91 -0.43 6.38
CA SER A 110 -6.16 -0.98 5.83
C SER A 110 -6.21 -0.86 4.31
N GLU A 111 -5.91 0.33 3.76
CA GLU A 111 -5.92 0.53 2.30
C GLU A 111 -4.79 -0.23 1.61
N LEU A 112 -3.57 -0.19 2.17
CA LEU A 112 -2.45 -0.94 1.60
C LEU A 112 -2.72 -2.45 1.63
N ARG A 113 -3.34 -2.97 2.70
CA ARG A 113 -3.75 -4.37 2.79
C ARG A 113 -4.76 -4.75 1.71
N LYS A 114 -5.67 -3.86 1.31
CA LYS A 114 -6.60 -4.16 0.19
C LYS A 114 -5.83 -4.34 -1.12
N MET A 115 -4.78 -3.56 -1.37
CA MET A 115 -3.95 -3.67 -2.58
C MET A 115 -3.26 -5.04 -2.69
N PHE A 116 -2.97 -5.72 -1.58
CA PHE A 116 -2.43 -7.09 -1.62
C PHE A 116 -3.36 -8.10 -2.34
N GLN A 117 -4.66 -7.79 -2.49
CA GLN A 117 -5.60 -8.62 -3.26
C GLN A 117 -5.40 -8.47 -4.77
N GLU A 118 -5.01 -7.28 -5.21
CA GLU A 118 -4.87 -6.90 -6.62
C GLU A 118 -3.44 -7.06 -7.14
N GLY A 119 -2.45 -7.01 -6.23
CA GLY A 119 -1.04 -7.01 -6.56
C GLY A 119 -0.48 -5.60 -6.76
N PHE A 120 0.75 -5.52 -7.25
CA PHE A 120 1.52 -4.28 -7.37
C PHE A 120 2.24 -4.21 -8.72
N HIS A 121 2.39 -2.99 -9.24
CA HIS A 121 3.36 -2.72 -10.28
C HIS A 121 4.77 -2.71 -9.68
N ALA A 122 5.58 -3.70 -10.03
CA ALA A 122 6.94 -3.88 -9.54
C ALA A 122 7.96 -3.19 -10.46
N MET A 123 7.96 -1.85 -10.44
CA MET A 123 8.86 -1.05 -11.28
C MET A 123 9.57 0.02 -10.44
N PRO A 124 10.91 0.16 -10.56
CA PRO A 124 11.66 1.28 -9.99
C PRO A 124 11.06 2.66 -10.35
N GLY A 125 10.70 3.42 -9.32
CA GLY A 125 10.15 4.77 -9.46
C GLY A 125 8.63 4.82 -9.62
N TRP A 126 7.94 3.68 -9.55
CA TRP A 126 6.47 3.67 -9.48
C TRP A 126 6.02 4.19 -8.11
N VAL A 127 4.98 5.02 -8.09
CA VAL A 127 4.43 5.59 -6.85
C VAL A 127 2.95 5.26 -6.75
N ILE A 128 2.56 4.65 -5.63
CA ILE A 128 1.16 4.49 -5.23
C ILE A 128 0.75 5.75 -4.47
N ASP A 129 -0.22 6.52 -4.98
CA ASP A 129 -0.67 7.78 -4.35
C ASP A 129 -2.05 7.69 -3.67
N PHE A 130 -2.68 6.51 -3.70
CA PHE A 130 -4.04 6.24 -3.22
C PHE A 130 -5.14 7.16 -3.78
N CYS A 131 -4.86 7.94 -4.83
CA CYS A 131 -5.78 8.92 -5.37
C CYS A 131 -6.62 8.32 -6.51
N GLY A 132 -7.84 7.87 -6.20
CA GLY A 132 -8.78 7.38 -7.21
C GLY A 132 -9.65 8.47 -7.87
N GLY A 133 -9.45 9.74 -7.54
CA GLY A 133 -10.29 10.86 -8.02
C GLY A 133 -11.71 10.94 -7.41
N ASN A 134 -12.16 9.92 -6.68
CA ASN A 134 -13.47 9.91 -6.02
C ASN A 134 -13.36 10.21 -4.52
N CYS A 135 -13.45 11.49 -4.15
CA CYS A 135 -13.35 11.93 -2.74
C CYS A 135 -14.42 11.30 -1.82
N PRO A 136 -15.71 11.19 -2.20
CA PRO A 136 -16.74 10.60 -1.34
C PRO A 136 -16.46 9.16 -0.87
N SER A 137 -15.82 8.32 -1.68
CA SER A 137 -15.49 6.94 -1.28
C SER A 137 -14.05 6.78 -0.78
N CYS A 138 -13.29 7.86 -0.67
CA CYS A 138 -11.87 7.81 -0.33
C CYS A 138 -11.65 7.69 1.18
N ALA A 139 -10.91 6.67 1.61
CA ALA A 139 -10.55 6.47 3.02
C ALA A 139 -9.71 7.61 3.61
N PHE A 140 -9.07 8.40 2.74
CA PHE A 140 -8.21 9.54 3.11
C PHE A 140 -8.93 10.90 3.02
N ALA A 141 -10.22 10.94 2.66
CA ALA A 141 -10.93 12.18 2.36
C ALA A 141 -10.86 13.22 3.49
N ASP A 142 -10.92 12.77 4.75
CA ASP A 142 -10.89 13.65 5.91
C ASP A 142 -9.48 14.26 6.17
N TYR A 143 -8.45 13.69 5.55
CA TYR A 143 -7.04 14.07 5.69
C TYR A 143 -6.48 14.77 4.45
N CYS A 144 -7.11 14.59 3.28
CA CYS A 144 -6.64 15.09 2.00
C CYS A 144 -6.97 16.58 1.80
N GLU A 145 -5.96 17.42 1.59
CA GLU A 145 -6.16 18.86 1.36
C GLU A 145 -6.90 19.15 0.05
N SER A 146 -6.56 18.46 -1.04
CA SER A 146 -7.28 18.63 -2.32
C SER A 146 -8.77 18.29 -2.21
N CYS A 147 -9.13 17.31 -1.36
CA CYS A 147 -10.55 17.03 -1.08
C CYS A 147 -11.23 18.22 -0.40
N LYS A 148 -10.57 18.85 0.57
CA LYS A 148 -11.09 20.00 1.33
C LYS A 148 -11.21 21.27 0.47
N GLU A 149 -10.43 21.38 -0.59
CA GLU A 149 -10.53 22.47 -1.57
C GLU A 149 -11.72 22.31 -2.52
N ILE A 150 -12.10 21.07 -2.84
CA ILE A 150 -13.16 20.76 -3.80
C ILE A 150 -14.53 20.65 -3.10
N TRP A 151 -14.56 20.05 -1.91
CA TRP A 151 -15.80 19.73 -1.21
C TRP A 151 -15.90 20.52 0.10
N THR A 152 -17.05 21.16 0.32
CA THR A 152 -17.40 21.53 1.70
C THR A 152 -17.66 20.27 2.53
N LYS A 153 -17.48 20.34 3.84
CA LYS A 153 -17.75 19.22 4.74
C LYS A 153 -19.18 18.71 4.62
N GLU A 154 -20.15 19.61 4.46
CA GLU A 154 -21.57 19.24 4.33
C GLU A 154 -21.87 18.52 3.02
N GLU A 155 -21.30 18.97 1.90
CA GLU A 155 -21.45 18.32 0.59
C GLU A 155 -20.80 16.93 0.60
N LEU A 156 -19.58 16.82 1.14
CA LEU A 156 -18.88 15.54 1.23
C LEU A 156 -19.67 14.52 2.06
N GLU A 157 -20.18 14.92 3.23
CA GLU A 157 -20.96 14.04 4.10
C GLU A 157 -22.31 13.65 3.50
N LYS A 158 -22.92 14.52 2.68
CA LYS A 158 -24.12 14.18 1.93
C LYS A 158 -23.81 13.13 0.86
N GLU A 159 -22.68 13.27 0.16
CA GLU A 159 -22.29 12.38 -0.92
C GLU A 159 -21.81 11.02 -0.42
N LYS A 160 -21.05 10.98 0.70
CA LYS A 160 -20.63 9.74 1.38
C LYS A 160 -21.80 8.78 1.66
N LYS A 161 -22.99 9.30 1.99
CA LYS A 161 -24.20 8.50 2.25
C LYS A 161 -24.73 7.74 1.04
N LEU A 162 -24.28 8.06 -0.18
CA LEU A 162 -24.65 7.32 -1.38
C LEU A 162 -23.79 6.06 -1.56
N PHE A 163 -22.68 5.94 -0.82
CA PHE A 163 -21.72 4.84 -0.91
C PHE A 163 -21.77 3.89 0.31
N THR A 164 -22.69 4.12 1.26
CA THR A 164 -22.96 3.30 2.45
C THR A 164 -24.31 2.63 2.37
#